data_AF-A0AAP0MEU3-F1
#
_entry.id   AF-A0AAP0MEU3-F1
#
_cell.length_a   1.000
_cell.length_b   1.000
_cell.length_c   1.000
_cell.angle_alpha   90.00
_cell.angle_beta   90.00
_cell.angle_gamma   90.00
#
_symmetry.space_group_name_H-M   'P 1'
#
loop_
_entity.id
_entity.type
_entity.pdbx_description
1 polymer ?
#
loop_
_entity_poly.entity_id
_entity_poly.type
_entity_poly.pdbx_seq_one_letter_code
_entity_poly.pdbx_strand_id
1 'polypeptide(L)'
;MKSRTRSTSPTTAIATFVVLLLIHGSHSFYLPGVAPQDFVKGDELYVKVNKLTSTKTQLPYSYYSIPYCRPKKIVDSAENLGEVLRGDRIENSPYVFKMREPQMCNVICRLTLDAKTAKAFKEKIDDEYRVNMILDNLPLVIPIRRLDQESPTVYQLGFHVGLKGQYAGTKDEKYFIHNHLAFTVKYHRDIQTDYARIVGFEVKSFSLKHEYEGNWNEKTRLTTCDPHSKHTVVNSNTPQEVAENKEIIFTYDVEFQESDVKCSNFCSGLLPD
;
A
#
# COMPACT_ATOMS: atom_id res chain seq x y z
N MET A 1 29.24 51.89 -55.19
CA MET A 1 28.86 51.11 -53.99
C MET A 1 29.69 49.83 -53.95
N LYS A 2 30.69 49.74 -53.06
CA LYS A 2 31.57 48.57 -52.90
C LYS A 2 31.05 47.77 -51.70
N SER A 3 30.58 46.54 -51.94
CA SER A 3 30.10 45.64 -50.88
C SER A 3 31.26 45.26 -49.96
N ARG A 4 31.14 45.58 -48.66
CA ARG A 4 32.13 45.22 -47.64
C ARG A 4 31.81 43.81 -47.14
N THR A 5 32.41 42.80 -47.75
CA THR A 5 32.36 41.41 -47.27
C THR A 5 33.13 41.31 -45.95
N ARG A 6 32.41 41.01 -44.86
CA ARG A 6 32.96 40.86 -43.52
C ARG A 6 33.57 39.46 -43.43
N SER A 7 34.90 39.37 -43.45
CA SER A 7 35.64 38.12 -43.25
C SER A 7 35.42 37.64 -41.81
N THR A 8 34.67 36.56 -41.62
CA THR A 8 34.53 35.86 -40.34
C THR A 8 35.80 35.04 -40.11
N SER A 9 36.51 35.29 -39.00
CA SER A 9 37.73 34.56 -38.68
C SER A 9 37.44 33.07 -38.50
N PRO A 10 38.27 32.15 -39.03
CA PRO A 10 38.05 30.71 -38.88
C PRO A 10 37.99 30.27 -37.41
N THR A 11 38.64 31.02 -36.52
CA THR A 11 38.62 30.81 -35.07
C THR A 11 37.25 31.02 -34.42
N THR A 12 36.43 31.95 -34.93
CA THR A 12 35.09 32.21 -34.37
C THR A 12 34.08 31.14 -34.80
N ALA A 13 34.24 30.57 -36.01
CA ALA A 13 33.41 29.47 -36.51
C ALA A 13 33.71 28.14 -35.80
N ILE A 14 34.97 27.88 -35.45
CA ILE A 14 35.37 26.68 -34.69
C ILE A 14 34.84 26.77 -33.25
N ALA A 15 34.94 27.95 -32.62
CA ALA A 15 34.44 28.15 -31.27
C ALA A 15 32.92 27.95 -31.16
N THR A 16 32.14 28.43 -32.13
CA THR A 16 30.69 28.19 -32.15
C THR A 16 30.33 26.73 -32.42
N PHE A 17 31.09 26.02 -33.26
CA PHE A 17 30.89 24.59 -33.50
C PHE A 17 31.19 23.73 -32.27
N VAL A 18 32.24 24.08 -31.50
CA VAL A 18 32.57 23.41 -30.23
C VAL A 18 31.51 23.66 -29.16
N VAL A 19 30.96 24.88 -29.07
CA VAL A 19 29.85 25.19 -28.16
C VAL A 19 28.58 24.42 -28.53
N LEU A 20 28.27 24.28 -29.83
CA LEU A 20 27.15 23.46 -30.31
C LEU A 20 27.31 21.97 -29.98
N LEU A 21 28.52 21.42 -30.04
CA LEU A 21 28.79 20.03 -29.66
C LEU A 21 28.60 19.74 -28.17
N LEU A 22 28.82 20.73 -27.29
CA LEU A 22 28.63 20.59 -25.84
C LEU A 22 27.15 20.52 -25.41
N ILE A 23 26.20 20.94 -26.25
CA ILE A 23 24.76 20.98 -25.92
C ILE A 23 24.08 19.62 -26.17
N HIS A 24 24.72 18.69 -26.88
CA HIS A 24 24.10 17.41 -27.28
C HIS A 24 24.19 16.30 -26.22
N GLY A 25 24.68 16.60 -25.01
CA GLY A 25 24.94 15.61 -23.95
C GLY A 25 23.99 15.62 -22.75
N SER A 26 22.88 16.36 -22.80
CA SER A 26 21.91 16.35 -21.69
C SER A 26 21.01 15.11 -21.75
N HIS A 27 21.53 13.98 -21.27
CA HIS A 27 20.65 12.89 -20.86
C HIS A 27 19.87 13.34 -19.62
N SER A 28 18.60 13.70 -19.83
CA SER A 28 17.67 13.92 -18.73
C SER A 28 17.53 12.59 -17.98
N PHE A 29 18.19 12.51 -16.82
CA PHE A 29 18.07 11.37 -15.93
C PHE A 29 16.75 11.51 -15.17
N TYR A 30 15.73 10.77 -15.60
CA TYR A 30 14.50 10.67 -14.84
C TYR A 30 14.78 9.86 -13.57
N LEU A 31 14.57 10.47 -12.41
CA LEU A 31 14.59 9.76 -11.14
C LEU A 31 13.26 9.00 -11.01
N PRO A 32 13.28 7.66 -10.97
CA PRO A 32 12.09 6.89 -10.64
C PRO A 32 11.55 7.33 -9.26
N GLY A 33 10.22 7.42 -9.14
CA GLY A 33 9.55 7.76 -7.88
C GLY A 33 9.30 9.25 -7.62
N VAL A 34 9.58 10.15 -8.57
CA VAL A 34 9.43 11.62 -8.36
C VAL A 34 8.21 12.22 -9.06
N ALA A 35 7.82 11.72 -10.23
CA ALA A 35 6.61 12.20 -10.91
C ALA A 35 5.39 11.36 -10.50
N PRO A 36 4.29 12.00 -10.05
CA PRO A 36 3.06 11.29 -9.74
C PRO A 36 2.45 10.69 -11.01
N GLN A 37 1.94 9.48 -10.91
CA GLN A 37 1.32 8.78 -12.02
C GLN A 37 -0.15 9.19 -12.16
N ASP A 38 -0.58 9.40 -13.41
CA ASP A 38 -1.97 9.67 -13.74
C ASP A 38 -2.64 8.39 -14.23
N PHE A 39 -3.84 8.11 -13.72
CA PHE A 39 -4.59 6.88 -13.98
C PHE A 39 -5.94 7.20 -14.61
N VAL A 40 -6.43 6.29 -15.44
CA VAL A 40 -7.81 6.30 -15.94
C VAL A 40 -8.67 5.30 -15.18
N LYS A 41 -9.99 5.35 -15.38
CA LYS A 41 -10.90 4.39 -14.75
C LYS A 41 -10.60 2.99 -15.29
N GLY A 42 -10.53 2.01 -14.39
CA GLY A 42 -10.30 0.61 -14.70
C GLY A 42 -8.82 0.20 -14.76
N ASP A 43 -7.88 1.16 -14.65
CA ASP A 43 -6.45 0.85 -14.58
C ASP A 43 -6.14 -0.06 -13.37
N GLU A 44 -5.23 -1.01 -13.57
CA GLU A 44 -4.77 -1.88 -12.50
C GLU A 44 -3.78 -1.13 -11.60
N LEU A 45 -4.08 -1.09 -10.31
CA LEU A 45 -3.21 -0.52 -9.29
C LEU A 45 -2.62 -1.67 -8.47
N TYR A 46 -1.30 -1.80 -8.52
CA TYR A 46 -0.59 -2.85 -7.80
C TYR A 46 -0.13 -2.33 -6.45
N VAL A 47 -0.65 -2.91 -5.37
CA VAL A 47 -0.15 -2.62 -4.02
C VAL A 47 1.16 -3.37 -3.82
N LYS A 48 2.14 -2.69 -3.22
CA LYS A 48 3.41 -3.29 -2.85
C LYS A 48 3.49 -3.42 -1.34
N VAL A 49 4.20 -4.42 -0.86
CA VAL A 49 4.46 -4.65 0.56
C VAL A 49 5.88 -4.21 0.87
N ASN A 50 6.06 -3.59 2.04
CA ASN A 50 7.37 -3.20 2.54
C ASN A 50 7.67 -4.05 3.80
N LYS A 51 8.35 -3.48 4.78
CA LYS A 51 8.71 -4.11 6.06
C LYS A 51 7.60 -4.13 7.09
N LEU A 52 7.68 -5.12 7.97
CA LEU A 52 7.02 -5.14 9.26
C LEU A 52 7.85 -4.32 10.25
N THR A 53 7.22 -3.37 10.94
CA THR A 53 7.85 -2.52 11.95
C THR A 53 7.11 -2.63 13.27
N SER A 54 7.82 -2.59 14.38
CA SER A 54 7.24 -2.64 15.71
C SER A 54 7.60 -1.37 16.50
N THR A 55 6.71 -0.93 17.37
CA THR A 55 6.97 0.12 18.36
C THR A 55 7.74 -0.42 19.58
N LYS A 56 7.68 -1.73 19.83
CA LYS A 56 8.37 -2.42 20.93
C LYS A 56 9.79 -2.81 20.58
N THR A 57 10.02 -3.26 19.35
CA THR A 57 11.32 -3.79 18.91
C THR A 57 11.88 -2.93 17.77
N GLN A 58 13.19 -2.66 17.80
CA GLN A 58 13.85 -1.83 16.77
C GLN A 58 14.17 -2.61 15.46
N LEU A 59 13.84 -3.90 15.39
CA LEU A 59 14.21 -4.76 14.25
C LEU A 59 13.08 -4.82 13.21
N PRO A 60 13.29 -4.34 11.98
CA PRO A 60 12.35 -4.55 10.89
C PRO A 60 12.45 -5.98 10.34
N TYR A 61 11.32 -6.55 9.93
CA TYR A 61 11.26 -7.85 9.26
C TYR A 61 10.64 -7.70 7.87
N SER A 62 10.99 -8.56 6.90
CA SER A 62 10.27 -8.59 5.62
C SER A 62 8.81 -9.01 5.85
N TYR A 63 7.89 -8.51 5.02
CA TYR A 63 6.48 -8.93 5.02
C TYR A 63 6.31 -10.44 4.93
N TYR A 64 7.08 -11.10 4.05
CA TYR A 64 7.00 -12.55 3.83
C TYR A 64 7.77 -13.38 4.86
N SER A 65 8.38 -12.75 5.87
CA SER A 65 8.98 -13.46 7.02
C SER A 65 7.94 -14.20 7.84
N ILE A 66 6.70 -13.71 7.84
CA ILE A 66 5.52 -14.40 8.37
C ILE A 66 4.71 -15.01 7.23
N PRO A 67 3.97 -16.09 7.52
CA PRO A 67 3.28 -16.89 6.50
C PRO A 67 1.98 -16.23 6.02
N TYR A 68 2.07 -15.00 5.49
CA TYR A 68 0.99 -14.38 4.73
C TYR A 68 0.82 -15.02 3.34
N CYS A 69 -0.25 -14.63 2.65
CA CYS A 69 -0.49 -14.98 1.25
C CYS A 69 0.68 -14.52 0.37
N ARG A 70 1.29 -15.46 -0.37
CA ARG A 70 2.40 -15.19 -1.29
C ARG A 70 1.94 -15.24 -2.74
N PRO A 71 2.38 -14.30 -3.60
CA PRO A 71 2.19 -14.42 -5.04
C PRO A 71 3.05 -15.56 -5.60
N LYS A 72 2.77 -15.98 -6.85
CA LYS A 72 3.51 -17.06 -7.53
C LYS A 72 5.02 -16.80 -7.62
N LYS A 73 5.39 -15.54 -7.79
CA LYS A 73 6.78 -15.08 -7.83
C LYS A 73 6.88 -13.78 -7.05
N ILE A 74 7.81 -13.75 -6.09
CA ILE A 74 8.18 -12.54 -5.35
C ILE A 74 9.26 -11.82 -6.17
N VAL A 75 9.02 -10.54 -6.43
CA VAL A 75 9.90 -9.67 -7.20
C VAL A 75 10.13 -8.40 -6.38
N ASP A 76 11.39 -8.06 -6.21
CA ASP A 76 11.80 -6.80 -5.58
C ASP A 76 11.57 -5.65 -6.58
N SER A 77 10.94 -4.57 -6.11
CA SER A 77 10.67 -3.35 -6.88
C SER A 77 11.16 -2.16 -6.09
N ALA A 78 12.30 -1.59 -6.44
CA ALA A 78 12.72 -0.31 -5.86
C ALA A 78 11.90 0.84 -6.46
N GLU A 79 11.26 1.68 -5.65
CA GLU A 79 10.52 2.85 -6.14
C GLU A 79 11.44 4.04 -6.36
N ASN A 80 12.44 4.21 -5.47
CA ASN A 80 13.39 5.31 -5.54
C ASN A 80 14.81 4.88 -5.19
N LEU A 81 15.78 5.71 -5.58
CA LEU A 81 17.20 5.47 -5.32
C LEU A 81 17.53 5.46 -3.81
N GLY A 82 16.79 6.22 -3.01
CA GLY A 82 16.98 6.28 -1.56
C GLY A 82 16.69 4.96 -0.85
N GLU A 83 15.65 4.24 -1.28
CA GLU A 83 15.28 2.91 -0.77
C GLU A 83 16.34 1.87 -1.09
N VAL A 84 16.87 1.90 -2.32
CA VAL A 84 17.98 1.02 -2.74
C VAL A 84 19.19 1.22 -1.81
N LEU A 85 19.54 2.48 -1.53
CA LEU A 85 20.68 2.82 -0.68
C LEU A 85 20.44 2.46 0.80
N ARG A 86 19.20 2.52 1.27
CA ARG A 86 18.81 2.08 2.63
C ARG A 86 18.67 0.57 2.75
N GLY A 87 18.71 -0.16 1.64
CA GLY A 87 18.47 -1.60 1.60
C GLY A 87 17.01 -1.98 1.86
N ASP A 88 16.08 -1.04 1.68
CA ASP A 88 14.65 -1.33 1.80
C ASP A 88 14.23 -2.23 0.62
N ARG A 89 13.63 -3.37 0.94
CA ARG A 89 13.15 -4.36 -0.05
C ARG A 89 11.64 -4.25 -0.13
N ILE A 90 11.17 -3.48 -1.10
CA ILE A 90 9.76 -3.42 -1.47
C ILE A 90 9.48 -4.58 -2.40
N GLU A 91 8.49 -5.39 -2.05
CA GLU A 91 8.14 -6.63 -2.75
C GLU A 91 6.73 -6.50 -3.32
N ASN A 92 6.44 -7.18 -4.43
CA ASN A 92 5.08 -7.25 -4.98
C ASN A 92 4.14 -7.97 -4.01
N SER A 93 2.86 -7.58 -3.99
CA SER A 93 1.82 -8.21 -3.18
C SER A 93 0.73 -8.83 -4.06
N PRO A 94 -0.13 -9.71 -3.52
CA PRO A 94 -1.28 -10.26 -4.26
C PRO A 94 -2.47 -9.30 -4.35
N TYR A 95 -2.40 -8.10 -3.75
CA TYR A 95 -3.48 -7.11 -3.77
C TYR A 95 -3.42 -6.31 -5.08
N VAL A 96 -4.47 -6.42 -5.88
CA VAL A 96 -4.65 -5.67 -7.13
C VAL A 96 -5.97 -4.94 -7.05
N PHE A 97 -5.92 -3.62 -7.25
CA PHE A 97 -7.11 -2.77 -7.28
C PHE A 97 -7.42 -2.34 -8.71
N LYS A 98 -8.66 -1.96 -8.96
CA LYS A 98 -9.08 -1.35 -10.22
C LYS A 98 -9.49 0.09 -9.98
N MET A 99 -8.82 1.03 -10.65
CA MET A 99 -8.97 2.45 -10.39
C MET A 99 -10.43 2.91 -10.59
N ARG A 100 -11.00 3.61 -9.59
CA ARG A 100 -12.40 4.07 -9.57
C ARG A 100 -13.44 2.94 -9.72
N GLU A 101 -13.07 1.71 -9.36
CA GLU A 101 -13.98 0.55 -9.31
C GLU A 101 -13.95 -0.05 -7.91
N PRO A 102 -14.96 0.21 -7.06
CA PRO A 102 -14.99 -0.36 -5.73
C PRO A 102 -15.10 -1.88 -5.81
N GLN A 103 -14.36 -2.57 -4.95
CA GLN A 103 -14.35 -4.02 -4.87
C GLN A 103 -14.67 -4.44 -3.45
N MET A 104 -15.48 -5.49 -3.28
CA MET A 104 -15.89 -5.96 -1.97
C MET A 104 -15.66 -7.46 -1.87
N CYS A 105 -15.20 -7.91 -0.70
CA CYS A 105 -14.97 -9.28 -0.30
C CYS A 105 -14.07 -10.06 -1.28
N ASN A 106 -12.97 -9.45 -1.72
CA ASN A 106 -12.00 -10.15 -2.54
C ASN A 106 -11.20 -11.12 -1.67
N VAL A 107 -11.24 -12.40 -2.02
CA VAL A 107 -10.44 -13.44 -1.35
C VAL A 107 -9.04 -13.47 -1.94
N ILE A 108 -8.02 -13.39 -1.08
CA ILE A 108 -6.62 -13.44 -1.49
C ILE A 108 -6.11 -14.88 -1.44
N CYS A 109 -6.20 -15.48 -0.26
CA CYS A 109 -5.80 -16.85 -0.05
C CYS A 109 -6.43 -17.41 1.22
N ARG A 110 -6.27 -18.73 1.35
CA ARG A 110 -6.67 -19.52 2.50
C ARG A 110 -5.43 -20.17 3.09
N LEU A 111 -5.26 -20.05 4.40
CA LEU A 111 -4.11 -20.55 5.14
C LEU A 111 -4.58 -21.40 6.31
N THR A 112 -4.09 -22.64 6.39
CA THR A 112 -4.27 -23.47 7.58
C THR A 112 -3.06 -23.30 8.49
N LEU A 113 -3.30 -22.90 9.74
CA LEU A 113 -2.24 -22.66 10.71
C LEU A 113 -1.68 -23.98 11.26
N ASP A 114 -0.39 -24.23 11.05
CA ASP A 114 0.36 -25.21 11.84
C ASP A 114 0.85 -24.57 13.16
N ALA A 115 1.40 -25.38 14.08
CA ALA A 115 1.90 -24.89 15.36
C ALA A 115 2.95 -23.77 15.21
N LYS A 116 3.83 -23.89 14.20
CA LYS A 116 4.92 -22.93 13.94
C LYS A 116 4.39 -21.59 13.44
N THR A 117 3.46 -21.63 12.49
CA THR A 117 2.80 -20.48 11.86
C THR A 117 1.93 -19.75 12.89
N ALA A 118 1.15 -20.49 13.68
CA ALA A 118 0.39 -19.91 14.78
C ALA A 118 1.29 -19.21 15.80
N LYS A 119 2.44 -19.83 16.16
CA LYS A 119 3.41 -19.22 17.05
C LYS A 119 4.02 -17.93 16.46
N ALA A 120 4.42 -17.96 15.19
CA ALA A 120 4.99 -16.79 14.52
C ALA A 120 4.01 -15.61 14.49
N PHE A 121 2.72 -15.85 14.21
CA PHE A 121 1.71 -14.79 14.31
C PHE A 121 1.55 -14.27 15.74
N LYS A 122 1.49 -15.15 16.74
CA LYS A 122 1.38 -14.75 18.16
C LYS A 122 2.55 -13.88 18.60
N GLU A 123 3.78 -14.27 18.29
CA GLU A 123 4.99 -13.50 18.59
C GLU A 123 4.93 -12.10 17.95
N LYS A 124 4.53 -12.01 16.67
CA LYS A 124 4.39 -10.70 16.00
C LYS A 124 3.24 -9.84 16.55
N ILE A 125 2.18 -10.45 17.05
CA ILE A 125 1.08 -9.73 17.72
C ILE A 125 1.55 -9.22 19.08
N ASP A 126 2.24 -10.02 19.88
CA ASP A 126 2.78 -9.61 21.19
C ASP A 126 3.76 -8.44 21.08
N ASP A 127 4.61 -8.49 20.06
CA ASP A 127 5.57 -7.43 19.75
C ASP A 127 4.92 -6.24 19.00
N GLU A 128 3.59 -6.20 18.83
CA GLU A 128 2.86 -5.09 18.20
C GLU A 128 3.34 -4.72 16.80
N TYR A 129 3.76 -5.71 16.01
CA TYR A 129 4.20 -5.46 14.64
C TYR A 129 3.06 -4.87 13.78
N ARG A 130 3.47 -3.93 12.93
CA ARG A 130 2.65 -3.25 11.95
C ARG A 130 3.15 -3.58 10.55
N VAL A 131 2.21 -3.84 9.67
CA VAL A 131 2.43 -4.12 8.26
C VAL A 131 2.43 -2.80 7.49
N ASN A 132 3.53 -2.49 6.81
CA ASN A 132 3.60 -1.34 5.91
C ASN A 132 3.40 -1.80 4.46
N MET A 133 2.53 -1.09 3.75
CA MET A 133 2.26 -1.28 2.32
C MET A 133 2.37 0.07 1.61
N ILE A 134 2.53 0.03 0.30
CA ILE A 134 2.73 1.21 -0.54
C ILE A 134 1.83 1.07 -1.78
N LEU A 135 1.23 2.18 -2.19
CA LEU A 135 0.46 2.29 -3.44
C LEU A 135 0.84 3.61 -4.12
N ASP A 136 1.34 3.56 -5.34
CA ASP A 136 1.79 4.75 -6.09
C ASP A 136 2.71 5.67 -5.24
N ASN A 137 3.73 5.07 -4.61
CA ASN A 137 4.67 5.73 -3.68
C ASN A 137 4.05 6.31 -2.40
N LEU A 138 2.74 6.17 -2.17
CA LEU A 138 2.08 6.60 -0.95
C LEU A 138 2.07 5.47 0.09
N PRO A 139 2.47 5.77 1.34
CA PRO A 139 2.43 4.77 2.39
C PRO A 139 0.99 4.52 2.84
N LEU A 140 0.72 3.26 3.20
CA LEU A 140 -0.54 2.87 3.82
C LEU A 140 -0.64 3.46 5.24
N VAL A 141 -1.75 4.14 5.53
CA VAL A 141 -2.00 4.76 6.84
C VAL A 141 -3.34 4.38 7.44
N ILE A 142 -3.41 4.41 8.78
CA ILE A 142 -4.65 4.32 9.54
C ILE A 142 -5.03 5.74 10.01
N PRO A 143 -6.22 6.25 9.67
CA PRO A 143 -6.73 7.51 10.22
C PRO A 143 -7.23 7.31 11.66
N ILE A 144 -6.64 8.04 12.60
CA ILE A 144 -7.03 8.08 14.01
C ILE A 144 -7.75 9.40 14.28
N ARG A 145 -9.07 9.30 14.47
CA ARG A 145 -9.87 10.42 14.96
C ARG A 145 -9.71 10.50 16.48
N ARG A 146 -9.29 11.65 16.97
CA ARG A 146 -9.27 11.90 18.42
C ARG A 146 -10.71 12.13 18.90
N LEU A 147 -10.95 11.90 20.19
CA LEU A 147 -12.27 12.03 20.82
C LEU A 147 -12.81 13.47 20.73
N ASP A 148 -11.91 14.44 20.65
CA ASP A 148 -12.25 15.83 20.38
C ASP A 148 -12.40 16.03 18.86
N GLN A 149 -13.65 16.19 18.41
CA GLN A 149 -14.01 16.31 16.99
C GLN A 149 -13.38 17.53 16.30
N GLU A 150 -12.91 18.53 17.05
CA GLU A 150 -12.23 19.71 16.49
C GLU A 150 -10.75 19.45 16.16
N SER A 151 -10.16 18.40 16.72
CA SER A 151 -8.74 18.12 16.51
C SER A 151 -8.49 17.36 15.19
N PRO A 152 -7.38 17.66 14.49
CA PRO A 152 -7.10 17.06 13.20
C PRO A 152 -6.92 15.54 13.31
N THR A 153 -7.36 14.83 12.26
CA THR A 153 -7.14 13.38 12.15
C THR A 153 -5.64 13.11 12.08
N VAL A 154 -5.15 12.23 12.95
CA VAL A 154 -3.75 11.81 12.96
C VAL A 154 -3.62 10.55 12.10
N TYR A 155 -2.61 10.48 11.27
CA TYR A 155 -2.36 9.31 10.42
C TYR A 155 -1.20 8.50 11.00
N GLN A 156 -1.40 7.19 11.15
CA GLN A 156 -0.37 6.27 11.62
C GLN A 156 0.00 5.28 10.51
N LEU A 157 1.30 5.06 10.31
CA LEU A 157 1.80 4.15 9.27
C LEU A 157 1.45 2.69 9.57
N GLY A 158 0.98 1.99 8.54
CA GLY A 158 0.68 0.57 8.56
C GLY A 158 -0.44 0.16 9.50
N PHE A 159 -0.82 -1.12 9.47
CA PHE A 159 -1.82 -1.70 10.36
C PHE A 159 -1.22 -2.81 11.22
N HIS A 160 -1.76 -3.02 12.43
CA HIS A 160 -1.27 -4.10 13.29
C HIS A 160 -1.56 -5.47 12.69
N VAL A 161 -0.63 -6.42 12.82
CA VAL A 161 -0.82 -7.83 12.39
C VAL A 161 -2.07 -8.44 13.04
N GLY A 162 -2.35 -8.06 14.27
CA GLY A 162 -3.51 -8.52 15.03
C GLY A 162 -3.61 -7.81 16.36
N LEU A 163 -4.45 -8.33 17.24
CA LEU A 163 -4.68 -7.81 18.58
C LEU A 163 -4.74 -8.95 19.59
N LYS A 164 -4.28 -8.66 20.80
CA LYS A 164 -4.43 -9.53 21.96
C LYS A 164 -5.64 -9.06 22.75
N GLY A 165 -6.53 -9.97 23.10
CA GLY A 165 -7.78 -9.63 23.79
C GLY A 165 -8.33 -10.79 24.61
N GLN A 166 -9.37 -10.51 25.39
CA GLN A 166 -10.06 -11.50 26.20
C GLN A 166 -11.53 -11.56 25.76
N TYR A 167 -12.12 -12.76 25.73
CA TYR A 167 -13.56 -12.87 25.55
C TYR A 167 -14.27 -12.45 26.84
N ALA A 168 -15.42 -11.80 26.69
CA ALA A 168 -16.25 -11.42 27.83
C ALA A 168 -16.58 -12.66 28.68
N GLY A 169 -16.12 -12.65 29.94
CA GLY A 169 -16.35 -13.73 30.89
C GLY A 169 -15.23 -14.77 31.03
N THR A 170 -14.16 -14.71 30.23
CA THR A 170 -12.98 -15.58 30.39
C THR A 170 -11.74 -14.76 30.75
N LYS A 171 -10.89 -15.27 31.65
CA LYS A 171 -9.58 -14.66 31.97
C LYS A 171 -8.48 -15.02 30.97
N ASP A 172 -8.77 -15.92 30.02
CA ASP A 172 -7.78 -16.40 29.07
C ASP A 172 -7.55 -15.36 27.97
N GLU A 173 -6.30 -14.92 27.86
CA GLU A 173 -5.87 -14.05 26.77
C GLU A 173 -5.77 -14.84 25.47
N LYS A 174 -6.47 -14.34 24.46
CA LYS A 174 -6.51 -14.90 23.12
C LYS A 174 -5.89 -13.93 22.12
N TYR A 175 -5.38 -14.50 21.04
CA TYR A 175 -4.74 -13.77 19.96
C TYR A 175 -5.68 -13.77 18.76
N PHE A 176 -5.93 -12.59 18.22
CA PHE A 176 -6.78 -12.40 17.06
C PHE A 176 -5.98 -11.77 15.93
N ILE A 177 -6.12 -12.29 14.72
CA ILE A 177 -5.42 -11.77 13.54
C ILE A 177 -6.32 -10.83 12.75
N HIS A 178 -5.74 -9.76 12.20
CA HIS A 178 -6.43 -8.94 11.22
C HIS A 178 -6.31 -9.59 9.84
N ASN A 179 -7.35 -10.32 9.45
CA ASN A 179 -7.39 -11.05 8.20
C ASN A 179 -8.26 -10.37 7.12
N HIS A 180 -9.06 -9.38 7.50
CA HIS A 180 -9.84 -8.58 6.55
C HIS A 180 -9.35 -7.13 6.53
N LEU A 181 -8.99 -6.62 5.36
CA LEU A 181 -8.49 -5.26 5.18
C LEU A 181 -9.45 -4.46 4.29
N ALA A 182 -10.02 -3.39 4.82
CA ALA A 182 -10.82 -2.45 4.04
C ALA A 182 -9.95 -1.25 3.66
N PHE A 183 -9.55 -1.17 2.39
CA PHE A 183 -8.75 -0.10 1.84
C PHE A 183 -9.62 1.06 1.36
N THR A 184 -9.14 2.28 1.57
CA THR A 184 -9.73 3.49 1.01
C THR A 184 -8.66 4.24 0.23
N VAL A 185 -8.83 4.29 -1.09
CA VAL A 185 -7.94 4.99 -2.00
C VAL A 185 -8.53 6.36 -2.30
N LYS A 186 -7.84 7.40 -1.82
CA LYS A 186 -8.23 8.79 -2.10
C LYS A 186 -7.59 9.24 -3.39
N TYR A 187 -8.38 9.85 -4.27
CA TYR A 187 -7.88 10.33 -5.56
C TYR A 187 -8.37 11.74 -5.86
N HIS A 188 -7.55 12.52 -6.56
CA HIS A 188 -7.93 13.79 -7.14
C HIS A 188 -8.19 13.61 -8.63
N ARG A 189 -9.33 14.07 -9.12
CA ARG A 189 -9.72 13.97 -10.53
C ARG A 189 -9.56 15.31 -11.22
N ASP A 190 -8.91 15.30 -12.37
CA ASP A 190 -8.94 16.45 -13.26
C ASP A 190 -10.22 16.41 -14.11
N ILE A 191 -11.05 17.44 -13.97
CA ILE A 191 -12.33 17.56 -14.66
C ILE A 191 -12.13 17.72 -16.18
N GLN A 192 -11.00 18.27 -16.63
CA GLN A 192 -10.75 18.53 -18.05
C GLN A 192 -10.31 17.27 -18.81
N THR A 193 -9.48 16.45 -18.18
CA THR A 193 -8.83 15.30 -18.81
C THR A 193 -9.39 13.95 -18.36
N ASP A 194 -10.22 13.92 -17.30
CA ASP A 194 -10.71 12.73 -16.60
C ASP A 194 -9.62 11.84 -15.98
N TYR A 195 -8.36 12.28 -16.00
CA TYR A 195 -7.29 11.61 -15.28
C TYR A 195 -7.48 11.74 -13.77
N ALA A 196 -7.11 10.69 -13.07
CA ALA A 196 -7.17 10.62 -11.63
C ALA A 196 -5.79 10.32 -11.06
N ARG A 197 -5.41 11.09 -10.04
CA ARG A 197 -4.15 10.94 -9.32
C ARG A 197 -4.42 10.47 -7.91
N ILE A 198 -3.70 9.45 -7.45
CA ILE A 198 -3.85 8.96 -6.08
C ILE A 198 -3.21 9.97 -5.13
N VAL A 199 -3.92 10.33 -4.07
CA VAL A 199 -3.48 11.33 -3.08
C VAL A 199 -3.53 10.82 -1.65
N GLY A 200 -4.09 9.63 -1.42
CA GLY A 200 -4.07 8.99 -0.11
C GLY A 200 -4.36 7.50 -0.18
N PHE A 201 -3.76 6.76 0.74
CA PHE A 201 -3.92 5.32 0.83
C PHE A 201 -4.18 4.92 2.29
N GLU A 202 -5.43 4.66 2.60
CA GLU A 202 -5.90 4.40 3.97
C GLU A 202 -6.37 2.96 4.14
N VAL A 203 -6.30 2.44 5.36
CA VAL A 203 -6.80 1.10 5.70
C VAL A 203 -7.54 1.08 7.03
N LYS A 204 -8.56 0.23 7.09
CA LYS A 204 -9.15 -0.29 8.33
C LYS A 204 -8.98 -1.80 8.37
N SER A 205 -8.41 -2.29 9.46
CA SER A 205 -8.14 -3.72 9.65
C SER A 205 -9.17 -4.34 10.59
N PHE A 206 -9.69 -5.49 10.21
CA PHE A 206 -10.71 -6.22 10.96
C PHE A 206 -10.28 -7.67 11.19
N SER A 207 -10.68 -8.22 12.34
CA SER A 207 -10.54 -9.64 12.63
C SER A 207 -11.88 -10.32 12.42
N LEU A 208 -11.94 -11.27 11.49
CA LEU A 208 -13.18 -11.92 11.09
C LEU A 208 -13.00 -13.40 10.87
N LYS A 209 -13.75 -14.19 11.62
CA LYS A 209 -13.90 -15.60 11.31
C LYS A 209 -14.82 -15.75 10.10
N HIS A 210 -14.23 -16.00 8.93
CA HIS A 210 -15.00 -16.20 7.71
C HIS A 210 -15.73 -17.55 7.73
N GLU A 211 -16.97 -17.53 7.30
CA GLU A 211 -17.81 -18.71 7.12
C GLU A 211 -18.24 -18.79 5.65
N TYR A 212 -18.41 -20.01 5.15
CA TYR A 212 -18.83 -20.29 3.79
C TYR A 212 -19.61 -21.60 3.74
N GLU A 213 -20.48 -21.72 2.75
CA GLU A 213 -21.29 -22.92 2.54
C GLU A 213 -20.62 -23.86 1.54
N GLY A 214 -20.60 -25.16 1.88
CA GLY A 214 -20.10 -26.23 1.02
C GLY A 214 -18.58 -26.40 1.01
N ASN A 215 -18.07 -27.04 -0.04
CA ASN A 215 -16.63 -27.30 -0.20
C ASN A 215 -15.92 -26.09 -0.82
N TRP A 216 -14.74 -25.77 -0.29
CA TRP A 216 -13.92 -24.66 -0.80
C TRP A 216 -13.47 -24.88 -2.25
N ASN A 217 -13.88 -23.97 -3.12
CA ASN A 217 -13.40 -23.74 -4.48
C ASN A 217 -12.88 -22.30 -4.68
N GLU A 218 -12.21 -22.01 -5.79
CA GLU A 218 -11.71 -20.66 -6.13
C GLU A 218 -12.82 -19.60 -6.25
N LYS A 219 -14.08 -20.03 -6.44
CA LYS A 219 -15.26 -19.16 -6.54
C LYS A 219 -16.15 -19.20 -5.29
N THR A 220 -15.65 -19.73 -4.18
CA THR A 220 -16.43 -19.84 -2.94
C THR A 220 -16.86 -18.47 -2.48
N ARG A 221 -18.15 -18.34 -2.20
CA ARG A 221 -18.71 -17.12 -1.64
C ARG A 221 -18.67 -17.23 -0.12
N LEU A 222 -18.15 -16.19 0.51
CA LEU A 222 -18.18 -16.06 1.95
C LEU A 222 -19.56 -15.54 2.36
N THR A 223 -20.09 -16.02 3.47
CA THR A 223 -21.36 -15.53 4.03
C THR A 223 -21.14 -14.29 4.91
N THR A 224 -19.93 -14.11 5.44
CA THR A 224 -19.59 -13.04 6.38
C THR A 224 -19.19 -11.74 5.71
N CYS A 225 -18.72 -11.79 4.46
CA CYS A 225 -18.65 -10.65 3.57
C CYS A 225 -19.32 -11.06 2.26
N ASP A 226 -20.34 -10.32 1.84
CA ASP A 226 -21.02 -10.63 0.59
C ASP A 226 -21.37 -9.31 -0.14
N PRO A 227 -20.81 -9.10 -1.34
CA PRO A 227 -21.13 -7.94 -2.17
C PRO A 227 -22.61 -7.87 -2.56
N HIS A 228 -23.31 -9.01 -2.71
CA HIS A 228 -24.70 -9.04 -3.16
C HIS A 228 -25.69 -8.65 -2.07
N SER A 229 -25.49 -9.13 -0.86
CA SER A 229 -26.29 -8.72 0.31
C SER A 229 -25.85 -7.39 0.91
N LYS A 230 -24.79 -6.75 0.36
CA LYS A 230 -24.13 -5.55 0.91
C LYS A 230 -23.75 -5.72 2.39
N HIS A 231 -23.45 -6.94 2.81
CA HIS A 231 -23.04 -7.20 4.17
C HIS A 231 -21.59 -6.72 4.35
N THR A 232 -21.45 -5.50 4.87
CA THR A 232 -20.16 -4.91 5.20
C THR A 232 -19.63 -5.49 6.49
N VAL A 233 -18.31 -5.69 6.52
CA VAL A 233 -17.60 -6.09 7.72
C VAL A 233 -17.78 -5.07 8.82
N VAL A 234 -18.19 -5.53 10.01
CA VAL A 234 -18.35 -4.69 11.20
C VAL A 234 -17.61 -5.31 12.38
N ASN A 235 -17.23 -4.47 13.35
CA ASN A 235 -16.52 -4.93 14.56
C ASN A 235 -17.34 -5.91 15.44
N SER A 236 -18.63 -6.11 15.19
CA SER A 236 -19.49 -7.04 15.92
C SER A 236 -19.40 -8.49 15.42
N ASN A 237 -18.73 -8.74 14.29
CA ASN A 237 -18.50 -10.10 13.81
C ASN A 237 -17.57 -10.88 14.75
N THR A 238 -17.71 -12.21 14.76
CA THR A 238 -16.83 -13.06 15.56
C THR A 238 -15.38 -12.93 15.08
N PRO A 239 -14.43 -12.58 15.98
CA PRO A 239 -13.04 -12.39 15.58
C PRO A 239 -12.35 -13.71 15.24
N GLN A 240 -11.33 -13.64 14.39
CA GLN A 240 -10.54 -14.79 13.98
C GLN A 240 -9.41 -15.06 14.98
N GLU A 241 -9.57 -16.11 15.80
CA GLU A 241 -8.53 -16.56 16.73
C GLU A 241 -7.36 -17.23 15.99
N VAL A 242 -6.14 -16.98 16.47
CA VAL A 242 -4.91 -17.62 16.04
C VAL A 242 -4.65 -18.85 16.90
N ALA A 243 -4.97 -20.03 16.37
CA ALA A 243 -4.71 -21.31 17.01
C ALA A 243 -4.30 -22.38 15.98
N GLU A 244 -3.65 -23.44 16.46
CA GLU A 244 -3.25 -24.56 15.62
C GLU A 244 -4.45 -25.24 14.98
N ASN A 245 -4.29 -25.70 13.74
CA ASN A 245 -5.30 -26.34 12.91
C ASN A 245 -6.53 -25.47 12.61
N LYS A 246 -6.43 -24.14 12.81
CA LYS A 246 -7.45 -23.19 12.38
C LYS A 246 -7.16 -22.73 10.94
N GLU A 247 -8.22 -22.64 10.16
CA GLU A 247 -8.19 -22.03 8.84
C GLU A 247 -8.41 -20.52 8.99
N ILE A 248 -7.59 -19.74 8.28
CA ILE A 248 -7.72 -18.29 8.13
C ILE A 248 -7.88 -17.99 6.65
N ILE A 249 -8.91 -17.22 6.35
CA ILE A 249 -9.15 -16.69 5.00
C ILE A 249 -8.79 -15.21 5.03
N PHE A 250 -7.90 -14.78 4.14
CA PHE A 250 -7.53 -13.39 4.00
C PHE A 250 -8.38 -12.74 2.91
N THR A 251 -9.01 -11.62 3.25
CA THR A 251 -9.90 -10.90 2.35
C THR A 251 -9.64 -9.40 2.38
N TYR A 252 -10.10 -8.70 1.35
CA TYR A 252 -10.04 -7.24 1.33
C TYR A 252 -11.19 -6.59 0.58
N ASP A 253 -11.46 -5.36 0.98
CA ASP A 253 -12.37 -4.43 0.33
C ASP A 253 -11.57 -3.23 -0.19
N VAL A 254 -12.06 -2.59 -1.25
CA VAL A 254 -11.49 -1.39 -1.84
C VAL A 254 -12.60 -0.39 -2.10
N GLU A 255 -12.47 0.77 -1.49
CA GLU A 255 -13.33 1.93 -1.72
C GLU A 255 -12.50 3.08 -2.30
N PHE A 256 -13.08 3.83 -3.22
CA PHE A 256 -12.46 5.02 -3.80
C PHE A 256 -13.20 6.27 -3.32
N GLN A 257 -12.46 7.26 -2.84
CA GLN A 257 -13.01 8.54 -2.40
C GLN A 257 -12.35 9.68 -3.15
N GLU A 258 -13.17 10.52 -3.79
CA GLU A 258 -12.68 11.71 -4.47
C GLU A 258 -12.29 12.78 -3.44
N SER A 259 -11.16 13.44 -3.68
CA SER A 259 -10.60 14.46 -2.81
C SER A 259 -10.30 15.73 -3.59
N ASP A 260 -10.65 16.88 -3.01
CA ASP A 260 -10.35 18.20 -3.56
C ASP A 260 -8.88 18.60 -3.40
N VAL A 261 -8.10 17.82 -2.64
CA VAL A 261 -6.68 18.09 -2.37
C VAL A 261 -5.81 17.66 -3.55
N LYS A 262 -5.12 18.63 -4.16
CA LYS A 262 -4.08 18.37 -5.18
C LYS A 262 -2.78 17.86 -4.51
N CYS A 263 -2.16 16.79 -5.03
CA CYS A 263 -0.92 16.18 -4.48
C CYS A 263 0.24 17.16 -4.28
N SER A 264 0.26 18.32 -4.95
CA SER A 264 1.32 19.33 -4.77
C SER A 264 1.51 19.82 -3.33
N ASN A 265 0.48 19.73 -2.47
CA ASN A 265 0.56 20.22 -1.09
C ASN A 265 0.84 19.13 -0.04
N PHE A 266 0.66 17.85 -0.36
CA PHE A 266 0.78 16.74 0.61
C PHE A 266 2.01 15.85 0.35
N CYS A 267 2.45 15.75 -0.91
CA CYS A 267 3.56 14.91 -1.34
C CYS A 267 4.94 15.42 -0.86
N SER A 268 5.01 16.62 -0.26
CA SER A 268 6.23 17.26 0.27
C SER A 268 6.32 17.30 1.80
N GLY A 269 5.28 16.86 2.54
CA GLY A 269 5.18 17.05 4.00
C GLY A 269 5.66 15.89 4.89
N LEU A 270 6.33 14.87 4.35
CA LEU A 270 6.77 13.68 5.12
C LEU A 270 8.29 13.51 5.21
N LEU A 271 9.07 14.58 5.04
CA LEU A 271 10.46 14.62 5.47
C LEU A 271 10.51 15.40 6.80
N PRO A 272 10.96 14.78 7.91
CA PRO A 272 11.32 15.57 9.09
C PRO A 272 12.52 16.45 8.72
N ASP A 273 12.46 17.71 9.12
CA ASP A 273 13.61 18.64 9.13
C ASP A 273 14.80 18.06 9.91
#